data_AF-A0A673TG89-F1
#
_entry.id   AF-A0A673TG89-F1
#
_cell.length_a   1.000
_cell.length_b   1.000
_cell.length_c   1.000
_cell.angle_alpha   90.00
_cell.angle_beta   90.00
_cell.angle_gamma   90.00
#
_symmetry.space_group_name_H-M   'P 1'
#
loop_
_entity.id
_entity.type
_entity.pdbx_description
1 polymer ?
#
loop_
_entity_poly.entity_id
_entity_poly.type
_entity_poly.pdbx_seq_one_letter_code
_entity_poly.pdbx_strand_id
1 'polypeptide(L)'
;MVNIPKTHRTFCKKCGKHQPCKVTQYKKGKDSLYAQGRWHYDRKQSGYGGQNKPIFRKKAKITKKIVLRLKCVEPDCRSKRMLAIKRCKHFEWGGDKERKGQVFQFIFFSYCEDNKIMRLCSLHLVAVGLLNVK
;
A
#
# COMPACT_ATOMS: atom_id res chain seq x y z
N MET A 1 -1.06 1.97 9.96
CA MET A 1 -0.50 1.42 8.70
C MET A 1 -1.29 0.17 8.33
N VAL A 2 -1.47 -0.16 7.04
CA VAL A 2 -2.01 -1.49 6.64
C VAL A 2 -0.96 -2.22 5.83
N ASN A 3 -0.47 -3.34 6.36
CA ASN A 3 0.52 -4.21 5.72
C ASN A 3 -0.15 -5.49 5.21
N ILE A 4 0.12 -5.87 3.96
CA ILE A 4 -0.39 -7.11 3.35
C ILE A 4 0.77 -7.93 2.80
N PRO A 5 0.80 -9.26 3.03
CA PRO A 5 1.87 -10.10 2.51
C PRO A 5 1.86 -10.17 0.98
N LYS A 6 3.06 -10.29 0.38
CA LYS A 6 3.25 -10.47 -1.08
C LYS A 6 2.68 -11.80 -1.59
N THR A 7 2.54 -12.79 -0.72
CA THR A 7 2.00 -14.11 -1.03
C THR A 7 0.89 -14.47 -0.06
N HIS A 8 -0.23 -14.98 -0.57
CA HIS A 8 -1.37 -15.40 0.25
C HIS A 8 -1.95 -16.70 -0.29
N ARG A 9 -2.19 -17.70 0.57
CA ARG A 9 -2.87 -18.94 0.16
C ARG A 9 -4.37 -18.67 0.12
N THR A 10 -4.98 -18.75 -1.07
CA THR A 10 -6.43 -18.58 -1.25
C THR A 10 -6.99 -19.60 -2.19
N PHE A 11 -8.29 -19.85 -2.07
CA PHE A 11 -9.03 -20.65 -3.04
C PHE A 11 -8.90 -20.10 -4.46
N CYS A 12 -8.50 -20.95 -5.40
CA CYS A 12 -8.48 -20.65 -6.82
C CYS A 12 -9.67 -21.33 -7.51
N LYS A 13 -10.55 -20.53 -8.14
CA LYS A 13 -11.74 -21.06 -8.84
C LYS A 13 -11.40 -22.00 -10.00
N LYS A 14 -10.31 -21.74 -10.72
CA LYS A 14 -9.90 -22.59 -11.85
C LYS A 14 -9.31 -23.93 -11.40
N CYS A 15 -8.56 -23.94 -10.29
CA CYS A 15 -7.90 -25.15 -9.80
C CYS A 15 -8.78 -25.96 -8.84
N GLY A 16 -9.88 -25.38 -8.34
CA GLY A 16 -10.75 -26.02 -7.34
C GLY A 16 -10.10 -26.21 -5.97
N LYS A 17 -8.88 -25.68 -5.74
CA LYS A 17 -8.08 -25.89 -4.52
C LYS A 17 -7.45 -24.61 -4.02
N HIS A 18 -7.01 -24.62 -2.76
CA HIS A 18 -6.27 -23.51 -2.16
C HIS A 18 -4.82 -23.52 -2.65
N GLN A 19 -4.45 -22.46 -3.37
CA GLN A 19 -3.12 -22.30 -3.96
C GLN A 19 -2.44 -21.03 -3.43
N PRO A 20 -1.10 -21.00 -3.36
CA PRO A 20 -0.38 -19.76 -3.11
C PRO A 20 -0.62 -18.79 -4.28
N CYS A 21 -1.06 -17.57 -3.95
CA CYS A 21 -1.32 -16.51 -4.91
C CYS A 21 -0.37 -15.34 -4.64
N LYS A 22 0.22 -14.79 -5.70
CA LYS A 22 0.99 -13.55 -5.66
C LYS A 22 0.02 -12.37 -5.57
N VAL A 23 0.22 -11.53 -4.56
CA VAL A 23 -0.59 -10.34 -4.29
C VAL A 23 0.09 -9.13 -4.91
N THR A 24 -0.65 -8.38 -5.72
CA THR A 24 -0.20 -7.14 -6.32
C THR A 24 -1.27 -6.07 -6.16
N GLN A 25 -0.89 -4.79 -6.12
CA GLN A 25 -1.88 -3.71 -6.15
C GLN A 25 -2.43 -3.56 -7.58
N TYR A 26 -3.74 -3.45 -7.71
CA TYR A 26 -4.36 -3.11 -8.99
C TYR A 26 -4.09 -1.65 -9.35
N LYS A 27 -3.68 -1.42 -10.59
CA LYS A 27 -3.58 -0.09 -11.20
C LYS A 27 -4.61 -0.02 -12.34
N LYS A 28 -5.34 1.09 -12.43
CA LYS A 28 -6.22 1.35 -13.58
C LYS A 28 -5.35 1.47 -14.84
N GLY A 29 -5.74 0.77 -15.90
CA GLY A 29 -5.10 0.91 -17.21
C GLY A 29 -5.44 2.25 -17.89
N LYS A 30 -4.79 2.51 -19.04
CA LYS A 30 -5.13 3.63 -19.92
C LYS A 30 -6.56 3.44 -20.46
N ASP A 31 -7.33 4.53 -20.48
CA ASP A 31 -8.68 4.50 -21.05
C ASP A 31 -8.61 4.33 -22.58
N SER A 32 -9.46 3.47 -23.14
CA SER A 32 -9.53 3.24 -24.59
C SER A 32 -10.31 4.36 -25.29
N LEU A 33 -9.77 4.84 -26.41
CA LEU A 33 -10.45 5.83 -27.24
C LEU A 33 -11.64 5.24 -27.98
N TYR A 34 -11.59 3.95 -28.32
CA TYR A 34 -12.60 3.25 -29.13
C TYR A 34 -13.79 2.71 -28.36
N ALA A 35 -13.83 2.95 -27.04
CA ALA A 35 -15.00 2.60 -26.25
C ALA A 35 -16.21 3.42 -26.69
N GLN A 36 -17.37 2.78 -26.86
CA GLN A 36 -18.61 3.42 -27.34
C GLN A 36 -18.96 4.72 -26.58
N GLY A 37 -18.80 4.72 -25.26
CA GLY A 37 -19.05 5.91 -24.43
C GLY A 37 -18.09 7.07 -24.73
N ARG A 38 -16.83 6.77 -25.02
CA ARG A 38 -15.84 7.78 -25.40
C ARG A 38 -16.12 8.30 -26.81
N TRP A 39 -16.41 7.42 -27.77
CA TRP A 39 -16.83 7.79 -29.12
C TRP A 39 -18.04 8.72 -29.12
N HIS A 40 -19.08 8.37 -28.38
CA HIS A 40 -20.27 9.21 -28.26
C HIS A 40 -19.92 10.55 -27.62
N TYR A 41 -19.12 10.56 -26.55
CA TYR A 41 -18.70 11.79 -25.88
C TYR A 41 -17.96 12.73 -26.84
N ASP A 42 -16.98 12.23 -27.58
CA ASP A 42 -16.17 13.03 -28.49
C ASP A 42 -17.01 13.58 -29.66
N ARG A 43 -17.90 12.76 -30.24
CA ARG A 43 -18.87 13.20 -31.26
C ARG A 43 -19.85 14.25 -30.72
N LYS A 44 -20.29 14.11 -29.47
CA LYS A 44 -21.17 15.10 -28.85
C LYS A 44 -20.42 16.39 -28.55
N GLN A 45 -19.13 16.32 -28.23
CA GLN A 45 -18.31 17.48 -27.90
C GLN A 45 -17.85 18.27 -29.14
N SER A 46 -17.82 17.65 -30.32
CA SER A 46 -17.42 18.33 -31.56
C SER A 46 -18.42 19.41 -32.00
N GLY A 47 -17.91 20.50 -32.56
CA GLY A 47 -18.71 21.65 -33.01
C GLY A 47 -18.77 22.78 -31.98
N TYR A 48 -19.73 23.67 -32.14
CA TYR A 48 -19.98 24.78 -31.20
C TYR A 48 -20.88 24.35 -30.04
N GLY A 49 -20.89 25.12 -28.95
CA GLY A 49 -21.76 24.86 -27.79
C GLY A 49 -21.02 24.53 -26.48
N GLY A 50 -19.69 24.49 -26.48
CA GLY A 50 -18.88 24.38 -25.27
C GLY A 50 -18.95 23.01 -24.60
N GLN A 51 -19.04 22.98 -23.27
CA GLN A 51 -18.95 21.74 -22.49
C GLN A 51 -20.31 21.02 -22.38
N ASN A 52 -20.44 19.86 -23.03
CA ASN A 52 -21.72 19.16 -23.15
C ASN A 52 -22.07 18.14 -22.05
N LYS A 53 -21.15 17.87 -21.12
CA LYS A 53 -21.34 16.92 -20.01
C LYS A 53 -20.84 17.51 -18.69
N PRO A 54 -21.51 17.21 -17.56
CA PRO A 54 -21.17 17.82 -16.28
C PRO A 54 -19.80 17.35 -15.77
N ILE A 55 -19.00 18.29 -15.25
CA ILE A 55 -17.72 18.02 -14.58
C ILE A 55 -17.95 18.02 -13.07
N PHE A 56 -17.64 16.90 -12.41
CA PHE A 56 -17.80 16.80 -10.97
C PHE A 56 -16.68 17.54 -10.21
N ARG A 57 -17.04 18.62 -9.49
CA ARG A 57 -16.09 19.48 -8.76
C ARG A 57 -16.00 19.18 -7.25
N LYS A 58 -17.07 18.73 -6.60
CA LYS A 58 -17.17 18.61 -5.13
C LYS A 58 -16.68 17.26 -4.59
N LYS A 59 -15.37 16.95 -4.71
CA LYS A 59 -14.80 15.68 -4.21
C LYS A 59 -14.61 15.69 -2.70
N ALA A 60 -15.42 14.92 -1.96
CA ALA A 60 -15.31 14.81 -0.50
C ALA A 60 -14.38 13.68 -0.01
N LYS A 61 -14.17 12.63 -0.80
CA LYS A 61 -13.39 11.45 -0.37
C LYS A 61 -11.90 11.65 -0.63
N ILE A 62 -11.11 11.58 0.44
CA ILE A 62 -9.64 11.73 0.40
C ILE A 62 -8.96 10.42 -0.05
N THR A 63 -9.47 9.26 0.40
CA THR A 63 -8.88 7.94 0.13
C THR A 63 -9.72 7.12 -0.84
N LYS A 64 -9.09 6.14 -1.50
CA LYS A 64 -9.74 5.18 -2.41
C LYS A 64 -9.83 3.79 -1.74
N LYS A 65 -10.73 2.94 -2.23
CA LYS A 65 -10.67 1.51 -1.88
C LYS A 65 -9.50 0.87 -2.64
N ILE A 66 -8.63 0.17 -1.94
CA ILE A 66 -7.50 -0.51 -2.56
C ILE A 66 -7.99 -1.87 -3.04
N VAL A 67 -7.70 -2.18 -4.30
CA VAL A 67 -8.00 -3.47 -4.90
C VAL A 67 -6.71 -4.24 -5.08
N LEU A 68 -6.67 -5.45 -4.52
CA LEU A 68 -5.60 -6.41 -4.72
C LEU A 68 -5.91 -7.27 -5.94
N ARG A 69 -4.89 -7.53 -6.73
CA ARG A 69 -4.88 -8.51 -7.81
C ARG A 69 -4.09 -9.73 -7.32
N LEU A 70 -4.83 -10.81 -7.06
CA LEU A 70 -4.29 -12.13 -6.72
C LEU A 70 -4.04 -12.90 -8.01
N LYS A 71 -2.78 -13.28 -8.26
CA LYS A 71 -2.39 -14.14 -9.38
C LYS A 71 -2.01 -15.51 -8.84
N CYS A 72 -2.66 -16.58 -9.34
CA CYS A 72 -2.26 -17.95 -9.01
C CYS A 72 -0.82 -18.22 -9.47
N VAL A 73 -0.02 -18.86 -8.61
CA VAL A 73 1.37 -19.21 -8.92
C VAL A 73 1.47 -20.40 -9.86
N GLU A 74 0.49 -21.30 -9.83
CA GLU A 74 0.45 -22.51 -10.65
C GLU A 74 0.58 -22.15 -12.15
N PRO A 75 1.54 -22.75 -12.87
CA PRO A 75 1.94 -22.32 -14.23
C PRO A 75 0.80 -22.48 -15.24
N ASP A 76 -0.01 -23.52 -15.09
CA ASP A 76 -1.10 -23.85 -16.02
C ASP A 76 -2.30 -22.91 -15.85
N CYS A 77 -2.58 -22.49 -14.62
CA CYS A 77 -3.76 -21.72 -14.30
C CYS A 77 -3.58 -20.21 -14.54
N ARG A 78 -2.52 -19.61 -13.94
CA ARG A 78 -2.19 -18.17 -13.92
C ARG A 78 -3.41 -17.23 -13.77
N SER A 79 -4.49 -17.71 -13.16
CA SER A 79 -5.74 -16.98 -13.05
C SER A 79 -5.59 -15.77 -12.14
N LYS A 80 -6.40 -14.74 -12.39
CA LYS A 80 -6.36 -13.47 -11.67
C LYS A 80 -7.70 -13.25 -10.99
N ARG A 81 -7.67 -12.88 -9.72
CA ARG A 81 -8.86 -12.47 -8.96
C ARG A 81 -8.64 -11.09 -8.35
N MET A 82 -9.67 -10.24 -8.38
CA MET A 82 -9.67 -8.95 -7.71
C MET A 82 -10.32 -9.06 -6.33
N LEU A 83 -9.68 -8.48 -5.31
CA LEU A 83 -10.21 -8.36 -3.95
C LEU A 83 -10.16 -6.90 -3.51
N ALA A 84 -11.30 -6.32 -3.17
CA ALA A 84 -11.36 -4.96 -2.63
C ALA A 84 -11.27 -4.99 -1.10
N ILE A 85 -10.41 -4.15 -0.53
CA ILE A 85 -10.29 -3.93 0.91
C ILE A 85 -11.05 -2.66 1.30
N LYS A 86 -11.28 -2.48 2.60
CA LYS A 86 -11.72 -1.21 3.20
C LYS A 86 -10.74 -0.08 2.85
N ARG A 87 -11.19 1.17 2.97
CA ARG A 87 -10.37 2.35 2.67
C ARG A 87 -9.30 2.51 3.76
N CYS A 88 -8.07 2.80 3.35
CA CYS A 88 -6.96 3.14 4.25
C CYS A 88 -6.19 4.35 3.71
N LYS A 89 -5.47 5.05 4.58
CA LYS A 89 -4.64 6.22 4.23
C LYS A 89 -3.27 5.77 3.70
N HIS A 90 -2.59 4.92 4.47
CA HIS A 90 -1.29 4.35 4.12
C HIS A 90 -1.40 2.85 3.91
N PHE A 91 -0.83 2.38 2.81
CA PHE A 91 -0.89 0.98 2.36
C PHE A 91 0.48 0.54 1.88
N GLU A 92 0.94 -0.57 2.44
CA GLU A 92 2.23 -1.17 2.13
C GLU A 92 2.04 -2.66 1.86
N TRP A 93 2.80 -3.20 0.92
CA TRP A 93 2.83 -4.64 0.69
C TRP A 93 4.20 -5.21 1.07
N GLY A 94 4.18 -6.30 1.82
CA GLY A 94 5.38 -7.02 2.26
C GLY A 94 6.36 -6.17 3.05
N GLY A 95 5.85 -5.26 3.89
CA GLY A 95 6.65 -4.60 4.92
C GLY A 95 6.97 -5.59 6.05
N ASP A 96 7.88 -5.18 6.92
CA ASP A 96 8.30 -6.00 8.05
C ASP A 96 7.13 -6.28 9.01
N LYS A 97 7.16 -7.48 9.59
CA LYS A 97 6.21 -7.83 10.65
C LYS A 97 6.66 -7.16 11.93
N GLU A 98 5.73 -6.49 12.61
CA GLU A 98 5.99 -5.90 13.91
C GLU A 98 6.44 -7.00 14.89
N ARG A 99 7.56 -6.77 15.57
CA ARG A 99 8.10 -7.69 16.58
C ARG A 99 7.45 -7.37 17.93
N LYS A 100 7.06 -8.40 18.68
CA LYS A 100 6.45 -8.23 20.00
C LYS A 100 7.53 -7.93 21.05
N GLY A 101 7.31 -6.92 21.89
CA GLY A 101 8.14 -6.65 23.08
C GLY A 101 9.49 -5.96 22.85
N GLN A 102 9.72 -5.36 21.68
CA GLN A 102 10.94 -4.58 21.46
C GLN A 102 10.79 -3.17 22.04
N VAL A 103 11.72 -2.81 22.92
CA VAL A 103 11.89 -1.44 23.39
C VAL A 103 12.40 -0.58 22.23
N PHE A 104 11.76 0.57 22.03
CA PHE A 104 12.26 1.56 21.09
C PHE A 104 13.62 2.04 21.57
N GLN A 105 14.65 1.87 20.74
CA GLN A 105 15.98 2.34 21.06
C GLN A 105 16.03 3.86 20.87
N PHE A 106 15.76 4.58 21.95
CA PHE A 106 16.06 6.01 22.03
C PHE A 106 17.57 6.17 22.10
N ILE A 107 18.22 6.36 20.95
CA ILE A 107 19.60 6.83 20.92
C ILE A 107 19.54 8.33 21.21
N PHE A 108 19.69 8.69 22.49
CA PHE A 108 20.00 10.07 22.86
C PHE A 108 21.44 10.35 22.40
N PHE A 109 21.59 11.08 21.30
CA PHE A 109 22.86 11.72 20.98
C PHE A 109 23.02 12.91 21.93
N SER A 110 23.54 12.65 23.12
CA SER A 110 24.07 13.71 23.98
C SER A 110 25.40 14.16 23.39
N TYR A 111 25.38 15.23 22.59
CA TYR A 111 26.59 15.96 22.26
C TYR A 111 27.02 16.71 23.52
N CYS A 112 28.07 16.24 24.18
CA CYS A 112 28.75 17.03 25.21
C CYS A 112 29.77 17.92 24.49
N GLU A 113 29.47 19.22 24.36
CA GLU A 113 30.48 20.20 23.97
C GLU A 113 31.43 20.39 25.15
N ASP A 114 32.56 19.68 25.15
CA ASP A 114 33.74 20.12 25.88
C ASP A 114 34.99 19.89 25.05
N ASN A 115 35.69 20.99 24.79
CA ASN A 115 36.87 21.14 23.96
C ASN A 115 37.99 20.14 24.30
N LYS A 116 38.10 19.04 23.54
CA LYS A 116 39.33 18.41 23.01
C LYS A 116 39.08 16.92 22.70
N ILE A 117 39.41 16.54 21.46
CA ILE A 117 39.60 15.16 20.97
C ILE A 117 38.29 14.37 20.79
N MET A 118 37.91 14.19 19.52
CA MET A 118 36.86 13.26 19.06
C MET A 118 37.25 11.81 19.38
N ARG A 119 37.00 11.35 20.60
CA ARG A 119 36.96 9.92 20.92
C ARG A 119 35.50 9.46 20.85
N LEU A 120 35.21 8.59 19.89
CA LEU A 120 34.05 7.69 19.93
C LEU A 120 34.19 6.82 21.18
N CYS A 121 33.70 7.31 22.32
CA CYS A 121 33.61 6.51 23.52
C CYS A 121 32.48 5.50 23.29
N SER A 122 32.84 4.23 23.05
CA SER A 122 31.89 3.12 23.05
C SER A 122 31.18 3.09 24.39
N LEU A 123 30.01 3.70 24.46
CA LEU A 123 29.18 3.68 25.66
C LEU A 123 28.46 2.33 25.74
N HIS A 124 28.93 1.57 26.73
CA HIS A 124 28.30 0.42 27.35
C HIS A 124 26.76 0.49 27.38
N LEU A 125 26.15 -0.68 27.20
CA LEU A 125 24.77 -0.95 27.63
C LEU A 125 24.61 -0.52 29.10
N VAL A 126 23.91 0.59 29.35
CA VAL A 126 23.26 0.81 30.64
C VAL A 126 21.82 0.35 30.48
N ALA A 127 21.57 -0.87 30.94
CA ALA A 127 20.22 -1.34 31.23
C ALA A 127 19.71 -0.56 32.45
N VAL A 128 18.97 0.53 32.25
CA VAL A 128 18.18 1.12 33.33
C VAL A 128 16.90 0.31 33.45
N GLY A 129 16.84 -0.44 34.54
CA GLY A 129 15.75 -1.35 34.88
C GLY A 129 14.42 -0.64 35.13
N LEU A 130 13.38 -1.47 35.01
CA LEU A 130 12.14 -1.47 35.80
C LEU A 130 11.92 -0.26 36.70
N LEU A 131 11.05 0.66 36.28
CA LEU A 131 10.19 1.37 37.21
C LEU A 131 8.76 1.30 36.69
N ASN A 132 8.02 0.35 37.25
CA ASN A 132 6.57 0.42 37.37
C ASN A 132 6.21 1.80 37.95
N VAL A 133 5.41 2.57 37.23
CA VAL A 133 4.61 3.64 37.82
C VAL A 133 3.16 3.34 37.45
N LYS A 134 2.35 3.34 38.51
CA LYS A 134 0.93 2.97 38.60
C LYS A 134 0.04 3.62 37.56
#